data_AF-A0A2W5Y2W0-F1
#
_entry.id   AF-A0A2W5Y2W0-F1
#
_cell.length_a   1.000
_cell.length_b   1.000
_cell.length_c   1.000
_cell.angle_alpha   90.00
_cell.angle_beta   90.00
_cell.angle_gamma   90.00
#
_symmetry.space_group_name_H-M   'P 1'
#
loop_
_entity.id
_entity.type
_entity.pdbx_description
1 polymer ?
#
loop_
_entity_poly.entity_id
_entity_poly.type
_entity_poly.pdbx_seq_one_letter_code
_entity_poly.pdbx_strand_id
1 'polypeptide(L)'
;MGGIPYVLAGPTAAAGFLFGYPLKAGSDAVKVLWVVSTPRNNAPLEIQAHPSGSSEPVVQESRPADSGPGEIYPDGVPVPTASCWHFSLQWATGHAELDLLYST
;
A
#
# COMPACT_ATOMS: atom_id res chain seq x y z
N MET A 1 -3.97 -23.68 10.35
CA MET A 1 -3.38 -23.05 9.15
C MET A 1 -3.67 -21.56 9.24
N GLY A 2 -2.64 -20.73 9.41
CA GLY A 2 -2.81 -19.28 9.42
C GLY A 2 -2.66 -18.74 8.00
N GLY A 3 -3.66 -18.02 7.49
CA GLY A 3 -3.54 -17.31 6.21
C GLY A 3 -2.63 -16.10 6.34
N ILE A 4 -2.08 -15.64 5.21
CA ILE A 4 -1.38 -14.34 5.16
C ILE A 4 -2.44 -13.24 5.27
N PRO A 5 -2.32 -12.27 6.19
CA PRO A 5 -3.22 -11.13 6.21
C PRO A 5 -3.12 -10.33 4.90
N TYR A 6 -4.26 -9.99 4.32
CA TYR A 6 -4.32 -9.20 3.10
C TYR A 6 -5.47 -8.22 3.15
N VAL A 7 -5.36 -7.17 2.35
CA VAL A 7 -6.41 -6.18 2.10
C VAL A 7 -6.68 -6.10 0.61
N LEU A 8 -7.93 -5.90 0.22
CA LEU A 8 -8.34 -5.66 -1.16
C LEU A 8 -8.61 -4.18 -1.36
N ALA A 9 -8.25 -3.68 -2.54
CA ALA A 9 -8.41 -2.29 -2.93
C ALA A 9 -9.17 -2.18 -4.26
N GLY A 10 -9.87 -1.07 -4.45
CA GLY A 10 -10.64 -0.78 -5.67
C GLY A 10 -10.74 0.73 -5.92
N PRO A 11 -11.23 1.17 -7.09
CA PRO A 11 -12.05 0.40 -8.02
C PRO A 11 -11.27 -0.46 -9.01
N THR A 12 -10.01 -0.14 -9.34
CA THR A 12 -9.17 -1.09 -10.08
C THR A 12 -8.64 -2.11 -9.09
N ALA A 13 -8.89 -3.41 -9.33
CA ALA A 13 -8.54 -4.42 -8.33
C ALA A 13 -7.03 -4.42 -8.02
N ALA A 14 -6.71 -4.31 -6.73
CA ALA A 14 -5.38 -4.52 -6.20
C ALA A 14 -5.47 -5.19 -4.83
N ALA A 15 -4.36 -5.75 -4.36
CA ALA A 15 -4.26 -6.35 -3.04
C ALA A 15 -2.94 -5.95 -2.37
N GLY A 16 -2.99 -5.72 -1.05
CA GLY A 16 -1.80 -5.58 -0.22
C GLY A 16 -1.66 -6.80 0.68
N PHE A 17 -0.61 -7.61 0.48
CA PHE A 17 -0.28 -8.72 1.39
C PHE A 17 0.63 -8.22 2.49
N LEU A 18 0.21 -8.39 3.74
CA LEU A 18 0.86 -7.79 4.90
C LEU A 18 1.80 -8.81 5.55
N PHE A 19 3.08 -8.45 5.68
CA PHE A 19 4.09 -9.28 6.33
C PHE A 19 4.20 -9.03 7.85
N GLY A 20 3.24 -8.29 8.39
CA GLY A 20 2.93 -8.15 9.80
C GLY A 20 1.56 -7.50 9.95
N TYR A 21 0.84 -7.86 11.02
CA TYR A 21 -0.48 -7.30 11.30
C TYR A 21 -0.71 -7.16 12.81
N PRO A 22 -1.10 -5.96 13.31
CA PRO A 22 -1.18 -4.69 12.58
C PRO A 22 0.16 -4.23 11.99
N LEU A 23 0.13 -3.26 11.06
CA LEU A 23 1.37 -2.63 10.57
C LEU A 23 1.95 -1.72 11.65
N LYS A 24 3.28 -1.61 11.74
CA LYS A 24 3.94 -0.74 12.73
C LYS A 24 4.16 0.66 12.17
N ALA A 25 3.75 1.69 12.91
CA ALA A 25 4.03 3.09 12.60
C ALA A 25 5.48 3.47 12.95
N GLY A 26 6.00 4.51 12.31
CA GLY A 26 7.37 5.00 12.48
C GLY A 26 8.31 4.63 11.33
N SER A 27 9.62 4.73 11.58
CA SER A 27 10.66 4.55 10.55
C SER A 27 10.85 3.11 10.08
N ASP A 28 10.46 2.13 10.90
CA ASP A 28 10.64 0.70 10.62
C ASP A 28 9.34 0.11 10.04
N ALA A 29 8.90 0.65 8.90
CA ALA A 29 7.65 0.24 8.27
C ALA A 29 7.66 -1.25 7.92
N VAL A 30 6.57 -1.93 8.29
CA VAL A 30 6.38 -3.35 7.98
C VAL A 30 6.08 -3.51 6.49
N LYS A 31 6.62 -4.58 5.90
CA LYS A 31 6.50 -4.86 4.47
C LYS A 31 5.07 -5.22 4.05
N VAL A 32 4.60 -4.58 2.99
CA VAL A 32 3.42 -4.86 2.18
C VAL A 32 3.89 -5.28 0.79
N LEU A 33 3.37 -6.40 0.27
CA LEU A 33 3.49 -6.72 -1.16
C LEU A 33 2.22 -6.25 -1.86
N TRP A 34 2.33 -5.21 -2.67
CA TRP A 34 1.26 -4.75 -3.52
C TRP A 34 1.19 -5.60 -4.78
N VAL A 35 0.00 -6.09 -5.11
CA VAL A 35 -0.30 -6.84 -6.33
C VAL A 35 -1.43 -6.11 -7.04
N VAL A 36 -1.23 -5.78 -8.32
CA VAL A 36 -2.21 -5.04 -9.12
C VAL A 36 -2.80 -5.93 -10.23
N SER A 37 -4.05 -5.70 -10.60
CA SER A 37 -4.76 -6.55 -11.57
C SER A 37 -4.52 -6.19 -13.04
N THR A 38 -3.96 -5.02 -13.32
CA THR A 38 -3.71 -4.54 -14.69
C THR A 38 -2.21 -4.41 -14.97
N PRO A 39 -1.79 -4.56 -16.24
CA PRO A 39 -0.38 -4.38 -16.60
C PRO A 39 0.14 -3.02 -16.17
N ARG A 40 1.21 -3.01 -15.39
CA ARG A 40 1.84 -1.75 -14.94
C ARG A 40 2.70 -1.10 -16.02
N ASN A 41 3.02 -1.79 -17.13
CA ASN A 41 3.68 -1.20 -18.30
C ASN A 41 4.93 -0.37 -17.96
N ASN A 42 5.74 -0.85 -17.01
CA ASN A 42 6.91 -0.17 -16.43
C ASN A 42 6.62 1.16 -15.69
N ALA A 43 5.36 1.50 -15.44
CA ALA A 43 4.98 2.66 -14.64
C ALA A 43 5.19 2.40 -13.14
N PRO A 44 5.71 3.37 -12.37
CA PRO A 44 5.82 3.24 -10.93
C PRO A 44 4.43 3.10 -10.28
N LEU A 45 4.42 2.59 -9.06
CA LEU A 45 3.29 2.70 -8.15
C LEU A 45 3.47 3.99 -7.33
N GLU A 46 2.57 4.94 -7.54
CA GLU A 46 2.45 6.14 -6.72
C GLU A 46 1.47 5.87 -5.58
N ILE A 47 1.89 6.18 -4.37
CA ILE A 47 1.13 5.96 -3.14
C ILE A 47 1.00 7.30 -2.42
N GLN A 48 -0.23 7.67 -2.12
CA GLN A 48 -0.52 8.77 -1.20
C GLN A 48 -1.29 8.20 -0.02
N ALA A 49 -0.95 8.61 1.20
CA ALA A 49 -1.68 8.19 2.39
C ALA A 49 -1.89 9.34 3.36
N HIS A 50 -3.03 9.34 4.05
CA HIS A 50 -3.36 10.31 5.10
C HIS A 50 -4.17 9.62 6.21
N PRO A 51 -4.24 10.17 7.43
CA PRO A 51 -5.07 9.59 8.48
C PRO A 51 -6.54 9.54 8.06
N SER A 52 -7.26 8.50 8.43
CA SER A 52 -8.69 8.42 8.17
C SER A 52 -9.41 9.58 8.89
N GLY A 53 -10.19 10.37 8.14
CA GLY A 53 -10.86 11.57 8.65
C GLY A 53 -10.03 12.85 8.67
N SER A 54 -8.78 12.83 8.18
CA SER A 54 -7.94 14.02 8.00
C SER A 54 -7.26 13.99 6.62
N SER A 55 -7.13 15.12 5.94
CA SER A 55 -6.32 15.21 4.72
C SER A 55 -4.83 15.40 5.00
N GLU A 56 -4.44 15.57 6.27
CA GLU A 56 -3.06 15.78 6.68
C GLU A 56 -2.67 14.97 7.94
N PRO A 57 -1.39 14.60 8.10
CA PRO A 57 -0.31 14.78 7.13
C PRO A 57 -0.44 13.80 5.96
N VAL A 58 0.12 14.18 4.80
CA VAL A 58 0.16 13.31 3.61
C VAL A 58 1.53 12.65 3.52
N VAL A 59 1.54 11.32 3.50
CA VAL A 59 2.69 10.51 3.10
C VAL A 59 2.62 10.32 1.59
N GLN A 60 3.73 10.52 0.89
CA GLN A 60 3.84 10.28 -0.55
C GLN A 60 5.04 9.38 -0.82
N GLU A 61 4.80 8.25 -1.48
CA GLU A 61 5.83 7.28 -1.83
C GLU A 61 5.69 6.90 -3.31
N SER A 62 6.82 6.68 -3.97
CA SER A 62 6.86 6.12 -5.33
C SER A 62 7.69 4.85 -5.31
N ARG A 63 7.20 3.79 -5.99
CA ARG A 63 7.89 2.50 -6.09
C ARG A 63 8.11 2.11 -7.54
N PRO A 64 9.37 1.80 -7.92
CA PRO A 64 9.69 1.47 -9.30
C PRO A 64 9.05 0.14 -9.71
N ALA A 65 8.79 0.01 -11.01
CA ALA A 65 8.27 -1.19 -11.62
C ALA A 65 9.35 -2.26 -11.89
N ASP A 66 10.31 -2.44 -10.98
CA ASP A 66 11.52 -3.26 -11.19
C ASP A 66 11.45 -4.68 -10.58
N SER A 67 10.34 -5.02 -9.95
CA SER A 67 10.12 -6.33 -9.32
C SER A 67 9.34 -7.30 -10.22
N GLY A 68 9.57 -8.61 -10.07
CA GLY A 68 8.87 -9.65 -10.84
C GLY A 68 9.21 -11.07 -10.36
N PRO A 69 8.50 -12.10 -10.88
CA PRO A 69 7.50 -12.04 -11.95
C PRO A 69 6.15 -11.42 -11.55
N GLY A 70 5.39 -10.93 -12.53
CA GLY A 70 4.02 -10.43 -12.37
C GLY A 70 3.88 -8.92 -12.13
N GLU A 71 2.67 -8.51 -11.74
CA GLU A 71 2.28 -7.11 -11.55
C GLU A 71 2.38 -6.73 -10.05
N ILE A 72 3.62 -6.60 -9.56
CA ILE A 72 3.89 -6.44 -8.13
C ILE A 72 4.83 -5.28 -7.79
N TYR A 73 4.64 -4.73 -6.59
CA TYR A 73 5.51 -3.72 -5.97
C TYR A 73 5.76 -4.10 -4.50
N PRO A 74 6.98 -4.50 -4.12
CA PRO A 74 7.35 -4.71 -2.73
C PRO A 74 7.58 -3.36 -2.05
N ASP A 75 6.95 -3.14 -0.89
CA ASP A 75 7.09 -1.88 -0.18
C ASP A 75 6.89 -2.03 1.33
N GLY A 76 7.29 -1.06 2.13
CA GLY A 76 6.67 -0.73 3.41
C GLY A 76 6.41 0.77 3.42
N VAL A 77 5.18 1.20 3.71
CA VAL A 77 4.83 2.64 3.73
C VAL A 77 4.98 3.16 5.16
N PRO A 78 5.98 4.01 5.44
CA PRO A 78 6.18 4.57 6.77
C PRO A 78 5.13 5.64 7.04
N VAL A 79 4.23 5.36 7.97
CA VAL A 79 3.30 6.36 8.48
C VAL A 79 3.78 6.86 9.85
N PRO A 80 3.64 8.17 10.16
CA PRO A 80 4.22 8.76 11.37
C PRO A 80 3.51 8.36 12.66
N THR A 81 2.23 7.98 12.59
CA THR A 81 1.41 7.73 13.79
C THR A 81 0.57 6.47 13.67
N ALA A 82 0.38 5.80 14.81
CA ALA A 82 -0.54 4.68 14.93
C ALA A 82 -1.99 5.17 14.81
N SER A 83 -2.64 4.84 13.70
CA SER A 83 -4.06 5.08 13.46
C SER A 83 -4.53 4.28 12.24
N CYS A 84 -5.78 4.47 11.83
CA CYS A 84 -6.24 4.02 10.51
C CYS A 84 -5.83 5.07 9.47
N TRP A 85 -5.20 4.62 8.39
CA TRP A 85 -4.72 5.47 7.31
C TRP A 85 -5.41 5.08 6.01
N HIS A 86 -5.88 6.09 5.29
CA HIS A 86 -6.43 5.94 3.94
C HIS A 86 -5.30 6.02 2.92
N PHE A 87 -5.32 5.15 1.93
CA PHE A 87 -4.32 5.04 0.87
C PHE A 87 -4.98 5.21 -0.48
N SER A 88 -4.39 6.05 -1.33
CA SER A 88 -4.65 6.13 -2.75
C SER A 88 -3.45 5.61 -3.52
N LEU A 89 -3.69 4.58 -4.34
CA LEU A 89 -2.73 3.90 -5.19
C LEU A 89 -2.98 4.27 -6.64
N GLN A 90 -1.92 4.60 -7.39
CA GLN A 90 -1.99 4.89 -8.82
C GLN A 90 -0.83 4.22 -9.55
N TRP A 91 -1.11 3.52 -10.64
CA TRP A 91 -0.11 2.90 -11.50
C TRP A 91 -0.63 2.87 -12.94
N ALA A 92 0.18 3.18 -13.94
CA ALA A 92 -0.24 3.17 -15.35
C ALA A 92 -1.66 3.77 -15.56
N THR A 93 -2.65 2.94 -15.90
CA THR A 93 -4.08 3.32 -16.02
C THR A 93 -4.95 2.88 -14.85
N GLY A 94 -4.39 2.17 -13.88
CA GLY A 94 -5.07 1.68 -12.69
C GLY A 94 -5.00 2.67 -11.52
N HIS A 95 -6.05 2.64 -10.73
CA HIS A 95 -6.13 3.36 -9.45
C HIS A 95 -6.95 2.54 -8.45
N ALA A 96 -6.55 2.59 -7.19
CA ALA A 96 -7.24 1.91 -6.12
C ALA A 96 -7.12 2.66 -4.80
N GLU A 97 -8.07 2.44 -3.92
CA GLU A 97 -8.11 2.99 -2.58
C GLU A 97 -8.34 1.87 -1.56
N LEU A 98 -7.77 2.04 -0.38
CA LEU A 98 -7.96 1.14 0.76
C LEU A 98 -7.64 1.85 2.07
N ASP A 99 -8.01 1.21 3.18
CA ASP A 99 -7.60 1.63 4.51
C ASP A 99 -6.68 0.57 5.15
N LEU A 100 -5.63 1.04 5.83
CA LEU A 100 -4.68 0.22 6.59
C LEU A 100 -4.62 0.66 8.05
N LEU A 101 -4.64 -0.32 8.96
CA LEU A 101 -4.50 -0.09 10.39
C LEU A 101 -3.02 -0.18 10.82
N TYR A 102 -2.53 0.89 11.44
CA TYR A 102 -1.21 0.96 12.03
C TYR A 102 -1.27 1.03 13.57
N SER A 103 -0.37 0.29 14.23
CA SER A 103 -0.13 0.32 15.68
C SER A 103 1.26 0.88 16.01
N THR A 104 1.49 1.15 17.30
CA THR A 104 2.81 1.50 17.85
C THR A 104 3.79 0.35 17.81
#